data_AF-A0A7S3AGX9-F1
#
_entry.id   AF-A0A7S3AGX9-F1
#
_cell.length_a   1.000
_cell.length_b   1.000
_cell.length_c   1.000
_cell.angle_alpha   90.00
_cell.angle_beta   90.00
_cell.angle_gamma   90.00
#
_symmetry.space_group_name_H-M   'P 1'
#
loop_
_entity.id
_entity.type
_entity.pdbx_description
1 polymer ?
#
loop_
_entity_poly.entity_id
_entity_poly.type
_entity_poly.pdbx_seq_one_letter_code
_entity_poly.pdbx_strand_id
1 'polypeptide(L)'
;AAVWFNVPRRARVRLVVLLLLNSALQYVHQSLHFVYHTYDKITTMPGMLLLGLTMVGSAGCGIAAGVYQWRCEMRLRAAHPERYPPGPFELAAQLYERWRAG
;
A
#
# COMPACT_ATOMS: atom_id res chain seq x y z
N ALA A 1 -10.46 -19.38 5.42
CA ALA A 1 -10.40 -18.19 6.30
C ALA A 1 -9.47 -17.16 5.67
N ALA A 2 -9.86 -15.89 5.55
CA ALA A 2 -8.99 -14.90 4.92
C ALA A 2 -7.68 -14.75 5.72
N VAL A 3 -6.54 -14.87 5.03
CA VAL A 3 -5.17 -14.78 5.59
C VAL A 3 -5.03 -13.54 6.47
N TRP A 4 -5.66 -12.43 6.06
CA TRP A 4 -5.72 -11.16 6.76
C TRP A 4 -6.12 -11.24 8.24
N PHE A 5 -7.16 -12.01 8.59
CA PHE A 5 -7.67 -12.04 9.97
C PHE A 5 -6.75 -12.79 10.94
N ASN A 6 -5.86 -13.63 10.40
CA ASN A 6 -4.90 -14.41 11.16
C ASN A 6 -3.58 -13.64 11.39
N VAL A 7 -3.42 -12.46 10.77
CA VAL A 7 -2.31 -11.56 11.07
C VAL A 7 -2.45 -11.05 12.52
N PRO A 8 -1.35 -11.04 13.31
CA PRO A 8 -1.40 -10.62 14.71
C PRO A 8 -1.95 -9.20 14.87
N ARG A 9 -2.74 -8.97 15.93
CA ARG A 9 -3.47 -7.70 16.17
C ARG A 9 -2.56 -6.47 16.12
N ARG A 10 -1.34 -6.56 16.69
CA ARG A 10 -0.35 -5.47 16.68
C ARG A 10 0.07 -5.07 15.26
N ALA A 11 0.25 -6.04 14.37
CA ALA A 11 0.60 -5.78 12.98
C ALA A 11 -0.58 -5.17 12.21
N ARG A 12 -1.81 -5.65 12.45
CA ARG A 12 -3.02 -5.05 11.86
C ARG A 12 -3.23 -3.59 12.27
N VAL A 13 -2.99 -3.24 13.54
CA VAL A 13 -3.08 -1.85 14.00
C VAL A 13 -2.09 -0.96 13.25
N ARG A 14 -0.84 -1.40 13.06
CA ARG A 14 0.16 -0.64 12.28
C ARG A 14 -0.27 -0.43 10.83
N LEU A 15 -0.84 -1.46 10.20
CA LEU A 15 -1.40 -1.34 8.84
C LEU A 15 -2.53 -0.33 8.77
N VAL A 16 -3.49 -0.41 9.70
CA VAL A 16 -4.60 0.53 9.78
C VAL A 16 -4.11 1.96 9.98
N VAL A 17 -3.12 2.18 10.86
CA VAL A 17 -2.54 3.51 11.06
C VAL A 17 -1.89 4.05 9.77
N LEU A 18 -1.10 3.24 9.06
CA LEU A 18 -0.50 3.65 7.79
C LEU A 18 -1.55 3.95 6.72
N LEU A 19 -2.60 3.14 6.62
CA LEU A 19 -3.67 3.33 5.66
C LEU A 19 -4.51 4.57 5.99
N LEU A 20 -4.82 4.81 7.26
CA LEU A 20 -5.50 6.04 7.70
C LEU A 20 -4.67 7.28 7.42
N LEU A 21 -3.35 7.23 7.66
CA LEU A 21 -2.44 8.33 7.33
C LEU A 21 -2.37 8.59 5.83
N ASN A 22 -2.29 7.52 5.02
CA ASN A 22 -2.40 7.62 3.56
C ASN A 22 -3.70 8.31 3.15
N SER A 23 -4.85 7.86 3.66
CA SER A 23 -6.15 8.45 3.34
C SER A 23 -6.26 9.91 3.78
N ALA A 24 -5.77 10.26 4.97
CA ALA A 24 -5.75 11.64 5.45
C ALA A 24 -4.93 12.53 4.52
N LEU A 25 -3.74 12.10 4.10
CA LEU A 25 -2.89 12.85 3.17
C LEU A 25 -3.54 13.00 1.79
N GLN A 26 -4.25 11.98 1.29
CA GLN A 26 -5.01 12.09 0.04
C GLN A 26 -6.16 13.10 0.15
N TYR A 27 -6.89 13.13 1.26
CA TYR A 27 -7.93 14.14 1.48
C TYR A 27 -7.36 15.56 1.55
N VAL A 28 -6.23 15.74 2.23
CA VAL A 28 -5.53 17.04 2.24
C VAL A 28 -5.09 17.40 0.82
N HIS A 29 -4.52 16.47 0.06
CA HIS A 29 -4.10 16.69 -1.32
C HIS A 29 -5.25 17.14 -2.22
N GLN A 30 -6.41 16.50 -2.11
CA GLN A 30 -7.63 16.87 -2.82
C GLN A 30 -8.14 18.25 -2.39
N SER A 31 -8.06 18.56 -1.09
CA SER A 31 -8.44 19.88 -0.56
C SER A 31 -7.54 20.98 -1.11
N LEU A 32 -6.23 20.72 -1.22
CA LEU A 32 -5.28 21.65 -1.82
C LEU A 32 -5.57 21.89 -3.30
N HIS A 33 -6.09 20.91 -4.06
CA HIS A 33 -6.49 21.12 -5.45
C HIS A 33 -7.65 22.11 -5.60
N PHE A 34 -8.55 22.23 -4.62
CA PHE A 34 -9.57 23.26 -4.63
C PHE A 34 -8.99 24.67 -4.41
N VAL A 35 -7.96 24.79 -3.57
CA VAL A 35 -7.28 26.06 -3.29
C VAL A 35 -6.38 26.47 -4.45
N TYR A 36 -5.51 25.55 -4.87
CA TYR A 36 -4.55 25.68 -5.96
C TYR A 36 -5.15 25.11 -7.27
N HIS A 37 -6.27 25.68 -7.70
CA HIS A 37 -7.00 25.18 -8.88
C HIS A 37 -6.38 25.61 -10.23
N THR A 38 -5.52 26.62 -10.24
CA THR A 38 -4.91 27.17 -11.45
C THR A 38 -3.48 26.68 -11.61
N TYR A 39 -3.04 26.43 -12.84
CA TYR A 39 -1.69 25.96 -13.14
C TYR A 39 -0.61 26.86 -12.53
N ASP A 40 -0.74 28.19 -12.66
CA ASP A 40 0.21 29.16 -12.10
C ASP A 40 0.32 29.06 -10.57
N LYS A 41 -0.78 28.75 -9.88
CA LYS A 41 -0.81 28.61 -8.42
C LYS A 41 -0.20 27.29 -7.95
N ILE A 42 -0.27 26.25 -8.78
CA ILE A 42 0.35 24.94 -8.52
C ILE A 42 1.86 25.03 -8.70
N THR A 43 2.34 25.73 -9.73
CA THR A 43 3.76 25.82 -10.08
C THR A 43 4.51 26.87 -9.27
N THR A 44 3.82 27.80 -8.63
CA THR A 44 4.41 28.75 -7.69
C THR A 44 4.40 28.24 -6.25
N MET A 45 5.39 28.67 -5.47
CA MET A 45 5.40 28.41 -4.04
C MET A 45 4.29 29.22 -3.35
N PRO A 46 3.54 28.64 -2.41
CA PRO A 46 3.78 27.35 -1.73
C PRO A 46 3.04 26.13 -2.31
N GLY A 47 2.30 26.27 -3.41
CA GLY A 47 1.47 25.21 -4.00
C GLY A 47 2.26 23.96 -4.40
N MET A 48 3.40 24.15 -5.08
CA MET A 48 4.24 23.05 -5.56
C MET A 48 4.72 22.14 -4.42
N LEU A 49 5.21 22.73 -3.31
CA LEU A 49 5.70 21.98 -2.17
C LEU A 49 4.57 21.22 -1.46
N LEU A 50 3.45 21.89 -1.18
CA LEU A 50 2.36 21.28 -0.42
C LEU A 50 1.72 20.12 -1.19
N LEU A 51 1.51 20.29 -2.50
CA LEU A 51 0.98 19.22 -3.35
C LEU A 51 1.99 18.08 -3.51
N GLY A 52 3.27 18.39 -3.72
CA GLY A 52 4.31 17.37 -3.79
C GLY A 52 4.46 16.56 -2.50
N LEU A 53 4.49 17.22 -1.34
CA LEU A 53 4.64 16.56 -0.04
C LEU A 53 3.46 15.67 0.30
N THR A 54 2.23 16.11 0.05
CA THR A 54 1.03 15.31 0.30
C THR A 54 0.92 14.12 -0.66
N MET A 55 1.33 14.29 -1.92
CA MET A 55 1.40 13.21 -2.90
C MET A 55 2.46 12.16 -2.50
N VAL A 56 3.70 12.57 -2.27
CA VAL A 56 4.79 11.65 -1.89
C VAL A 56 4.51 11.00 -0.54
N GLY A 57 3.99 11.76 0.42
CA GLY A 57 3.65 11.25 1.74
C GLY A 57 2.54 10.19 1.70
N SER A 58 1.45 10.44 0.96
CA SER A 58 0.37 9.46 0.80
C SER A 58 0.86 8.20 0.08
N ALA A 59 1.53 8.36 -1.07
CA ALA A 59 2.11 7.25 -1.81
C ALA A 59 3.07 6.42 -0.94
N GLY A 60 3.94 7.06 -0.16
CA GLY A 60 4.85 6.40 0.76
C GLY A 60 4.12 5.58 1.83
N CYS A 61 3.05 6.13 2.43
CA CYS A 61 2.24 5.42 3.41
C CYS A 61 1.51 4.21 2.80
N GLY A 62 0.96 4.36 1.60
CA GLY A 62 0.29 3.28 0.86
C GLY A 62 1.25 2.14 0.50
N ILE A 63 2.42 2.47 -0.05
CA ILE A 63 3.47 1.50 -0.40
C ILE A 63 3.97 0.79 0.86
N ALA A 64 4.27 1.54 1.93
CA ALA A 64 4.73 0.96 3.19
C ALA A 64 3.70 0.00 3.79
N ALA A 65 2.40 0.35 3.75
CA ALA A 65 1.33 -0.53 4.20
C ALA A 65 1.27 -1.81 3.35
N GLY A 66 1.34 -1.70 2.01
CA GLY A 66 1.34 -2.84 1.10
C GLY A 66 2.51 -3.79 1.34
N VAL A 67 3.74 -3.25 1.44
CA VAL A 67 4.95 -4.04 1.72
C VAL A 67 4.89 -4.71 3.09
N TYR A 68 4.41 -4.00 4.10
CA TYR A 68 4.29 -4.56 5.45
C TYR A 68 3.22 -5.65 5.53
N GLN A 69 2.08 -5.46 4.85
CA GLN A 69 1.03 -6.47 4.72
C GLN A 69 1.58 -7.72 4.02
N TRP A 70 2.25 -7.54 2.88
CA TRP A 70 2.88 -8.63 2.14
C TRP A 70 3.79 -9.47 3.03
N ARG A 71 4.69 -8.82 3.78
CA ARG A 71 5.61 -9.50 4.70
C ARG A 71 4.88 -10.26 5.80
N CYS A 72 3.78 -9.71 6.34
CA CYS A 72 2.99 -10.38 7.36
C CYS A 72 2.28 -11.62 6.80
N GLU A 73 1.70 -11.51 5.60
CA GLU A 73 1.04 -12.64 4.93
C GLU A 73 2.03 -13.74 4.56
N MET A 74 3.21 -13.38 4.04
CA MET A 74 4.25 -14.36 3.70
C MET A 74 4.73 -15.12 4.93
N ARG A 75 4.95 -14.44 6.06
CA ARG A 75 5.31 -15.11 7.32
C ARG A 75 4.23 -16.07 7.78
N LEU A 76 2.96 -15.69 7.63
CA LEU A 76 1.85 -16.55 8.01
C LEU A 76 1.70 -17.77 7.09
N ARG A 77 1.88 -17.58 5.78
CA ARG A 77 1.88 -18.66 4.78
C ARG A 77 3.04 -19.62 5.00
N ALA A 78 4.24 -19.11 5.30
CA ALA A 78 5.40 -19.93 5.61
C ALA A 78 5.23 -20.74 6.91
N ALA A 79 4.50 -20.20 7.90
CA ALA A 79 4.25 -20.89 9.16
C ALA A 79 3.17 -21.98 9.05
N HIS A 80 2.22 -21.84 8.11
CA HIS A 80 1.11 -22.78 7.91
C HIS A 80 0.85 -23.02 6.41
N PRO A 81 1.80 -23.66 5.70
CA PRO A 81 1.68 -23.91 4.26
C PRO A 81 0.50 -24.83 3.90
N GLU A 82 0.09 -25.71 4.82
CA GLU A 82 -1.07 -26.60 4.68
C GLU A 82 -2.41 -25.86 4.73
N ARG A 83 -2.43 -24.66 5.34
CA ARG A 83 -3.65 -23.91 5.63
C ARG A 83 -3.85 -22.72 4.70
N TYR A 84 -2.77 -22.11 4.21
CA TYR A 84 -2.83 -20.91 3.39
C TYR A 84 -2.19 -21.15 2.02
N PRO A 85 -2.91 -20.87 0.92
CA PRO A 85 -2.37 -21.06 -0.42
C PRO A 85 -1.17 -20.13 -0.69
N PRO A 86 -0.32 -20.49 -1.68
CA PRO A 86 0.82 -19.68 -2.09
C PRO A 86 0.38 -18.26 -2.46
N GLY A 87 1.27 -17.30 -2.22
CA GLY A 87 1.02 -15.91 -2.56
C GLY A 87 0.82 -15.69 -4.06
N PRO A 88 0.24 -14.56 -4.48
CA PRO A 88 -0.02 -14.30 -5.89
C PRO A 88 1.25 -14.28 -6.76
N PHE A 89 2.41 -13.85 -6.23
CA PHE A 89 3.69 -13.91 -6.96
C PHE A 89 4.24 -15.35 -7.05
N GLU A 90 4.08 -16.16 -6.00
CA GLU A 90 4.46 -17.58 -6.04
C GLU A 90 3.58 -18.35 -7.02
N LEU A 91 2.28 -18.05 -7.04
CA LEU A 91 1.34 -18.59 -8.01
C LEU A 91 1.73 -18.20 -9.45
N ALA A 92 2.06 -16.93 -9.68
CA ALA A 92 2.50 -16.44 -10.98
C ALA A 92 3.81 -17.12 -11.44
N ALA A 93 4.77 -17.31 -10.54
CA ALA A 93 6.01 -18.03 -10.83
C ALA A 93 5.73 -19.49 -11.22
N GLN A 94 4.89 -20.20 -10.46
CA GLN A 94 4.49 -21.58 -10.78
C GLN A 94 3.76 -21.68 -12.12
N LEU A 95 2.90 -20.71 -12.45
CA LEU A 95 2.22 -20.66 -13.75
C LEU A 95 3.20 -20.41 -14.89
N TYR A 96 4.18 -19.52 -14.68
CA TYR A 96 5.23 -19.26 -15.66
C TYR A 96 6.12 -20.48 -15.91
N GLU A 97 6.53 -21.19 -14.85
CA GLU A 97 7.29 -22.43 -14.98
C GLU A 97 6.51 -23.52 -15.71
N ARG A 98 5.21 -23.68 -15.42
CA ARG A 98 4.33 -24.60 -16.16
C ARG A 98 4.19 -24.22 -17.63
N TRP A 99 4.07 -22.92 -17.93
CA TRP A 99 4.05 -22.43 -19.31
C TRP A 99 5.37 -22.69 -20.05
N ARG A 100 6.50 -22.61 -19.35
CA ARG A 100 7.83 -22.87 -19.94
C ARG A 100 8.15 -24.37 -20.12
N ALA A 101 7.52 -25.24 -19.33
CA ALA A 101 7.78 -26.68 -19.33
C ALA A 101 6.84 -27.50 -20.24
N GLY A 102 5.79 -26.88 -20.78
CA GLY A 102 4.95 -27.43 -21.85
C GLY A 102 5.36 -26.89 -23.22
#